data_AF-A0A6J7QC46-F1
#
_entry.id   AF-A0A6J7QC46-F1
#
_cell.length_a   1.000
_cell.length_b   1.000
_cell.length_c   1.000
_cell.angle_alpha   90.00
_cell.angle_beta   90.00
_cell.angle_gamma   90.00
#
_symmetry.space_group_name_H-M   'P 1'
#
loop_
_entity.id
_entity.type
_entity.pdbx_description
1 polymer ?
#
loop_
_entity_poly.entity_id
_entity_poly.type
_entity_poly.pdbx_seq_one_letter_code
_entity_poly.pdbx_strand_id
1 'polypeptide(L)'
;MLFGQPSNTRRVSEAALAKASVAQAGFDMDVTPTSGWSSYTKNAKYDLAFFAWVKSAILQRGNVGTYQEQNYQGYSNPEIEKIYTELNGKLLTQAEIADRFLKVETILMKEAVSLPIFQHPAVNGVSSKLMGVAPSPLSPNLVWNLWDWYFKA
;
A
#
# COMPACT_ATOMS: atom_id res chain seq x y z
N MET A 1 -0.66 17.05 6.20
CA MET A 1 -0.51 15.66 5.71
C MET A 1 0.50 14.92 6.59
N LEU A 2 0.14 13.77 7.15
CA LEU A 2 1.03 12.92 7.90
C LEU A 2 1.89 12.06 6.96
N PHE A 3 3.21 12.22 7.01
CA PHE A 3 4.14 11.38 6.26
C PHE A 3 5.55 11.43 6.85
N GLY A 4 6.30 10.35 6.61
CA GLY A 4 7.77 10.29 6.54
C GLY A 4 8.59 10.82 7.72
N GLN A 5 9.73 10.17 7.98
CA GLN A 5 10.79 10.85 8.74
C GLN A 5 11.38 11.97 7.87
N PRO A 6 11.85 13.10 8.44
CA PRO A 6 12.48 14.18 7.69
C PRO A 6 13.64 13.74 6.78
N SER A 7 14.33 12.65 7.13
CA SER A 7 15.44 12.06 6.36
C SER A 7 15.00 11.32 5.09
N ASN A 8 13.70 11.04 4.89
CA ASN A 8 13.22 10.36 3.70
C ASN A 8 12.95 11.38 2.58
N THR A 9 13.99 11.71 1.83
CA THR A 9 13.95 12.69 0.73
C THR A 9 12.88 12.40 -0.31
N ARG A 10 12.63 11.12 -0.64
CA ARG A 10 11.57 10.75 -1.59
C ARG A 10 10.19 11.21 -1.12
N ARG A 11 9.83 10.91 0.13
CA ARG A 11 8.52 11.32 0.69
C ARG A 11 8.39 12.82 0.84
N VAL A 12 9.49 13.52 1.15
CA VAL A 12 9.52 15.00 1.17
C VAL A 12 9.23 15.57 -0.23
N SER A 13 9.85 15.02 -1.27
CA SER A 13 9.58 15.45 -2.65
C SER A 13 8.16 15.14 -3.09
N GLU A 14 7.63 13.95 -2.78
CA GLU A 14 6.23 13.56 -3.05
C GLU A 14 5.25 14.52 -2.34
N ALA A 15 5.52 14.91 -1.10
CA ALA A 15 4.70 15.85 -0.36
C ALA A 15 4.72 17.26 -0.95
N ALA A 16 5.88 17.74 -1.42
CA ALA A 16 5.97 19.03 -2.10
C ALA A 16 5.14 19.07 -3.40
N LEU A 17 5.16 17.99 -4.19
CA LEU A 17 4.32 17.84 -5.38
C LEU A 17 2.83 17.83 -5.01
N ALA A 18 2.44 17.08 -3.97
CA ALA A 18 1.07 17.05 -3.49
C ALA A 18 0.58 18.45 -3.04
N LYS A 19 1.40 19.18 -2.28
CA LYS A 19 1.11 20.56 -1.87
C LYS A 19 0.88 21.48 -3.07
N ALA A 20 1.77 21.43 -4.05
CA ALA A 20 1.66 22.24 -5.26
C ALA A 20 0.39 21.90 -6.07
N SER A 21 -0.02 20.63 -6.09
CA SER A 21 -1.24 20.19 -6.77
C SER A 21 -2.51 20.69 -6.08
N VAL A 22 -2.63 20.51 -4.76
CA VAL A 22 -3.86 20.90 -4.06
C VAL A 22 -4.02 22.41 -3.90
N ALA A 23 -2.92 23.16 -3.97
CA ALA A 23 -2.95 24.63 -4.05
C ALA A 23 -3.71 25.12 -5.29
N GLN A 24 -3.70 24.37 -6.40
CA GLN A 24 -4.48 24.70 -7.61
C GLN A 24 -6.00 24.62 -7.35
N ALA A 25 -6.41 23.85 -6.35
CA ALA A 25 -7.79 23.76 -5.88
C ALA A 25 -8.08 24.66 -4.66
N GLY A 26 -7.13 25.53 -4.27
CA GLY A 26 -7.31 26.49 -3.19
C GLY A 26 -7.01 25.96 -1.78
N PHE A 27 -6.41 24.78 -1.63
CA PHE A 27 -6.04 24.23 -0.33
C PHE A 27 -4.59 24.56 0.05
N ASP A 28 -4.35 24.91 1.32
CA ASP A 28 -3.01 24.97 1.90
C ASP A 28 -2.71 23.70 2.72
N MET A 29 -1.86 22.83 2.17
CA MET A 29 -1.46 21.59 2.83
C MET A 29 -0.22 21.79 3.68
N ASP A 30 -0.28 21.46 4.97
CA ASP A 30 0.92 21.29 5.79
C ASP A 30 1.67 20.03 5.37
N VAL A 31 2.94 20.21 5.00
CA VAL A 31 3.85 19.13 4.57
C VAL A 31 5.11 19.07 5.44
N THR A 32 5.01 19.49 6.70
CA THR A 32 6.08 19.34 7.67
C THR A 32 6.30 17.84 7.98
N PRO A 33 7.48 17.26 7.70
CA PRO A 33 7.71 15.84 7.96
C PRO A 33 7.66 15.54 9.46
N THR A 34 7.10 14.40 9.85
CA THR A 34 6.88 14.05 11.25
C THR A 34 7.80 12.89 11.68
N SER A 35 8.72 13.13 12.61
CA SER A 35 9.51 12.03 13.18
C SER A 35 8.60 11.01 13.87
N GLY A 36 8.84 9.71 13.64
CA GLY A 36 7.98 8.65 14.18
C GLY A 36 6.57 8.60 13.58
N TRP A 37 6.31 9.25 12.44
CA TRP A 37 4.98 9.43 11.83
C TRP A 37 4.07 8.18 11.86
N SER A 38 4.64 6.98 11.68
CA SER A 38 3.88 5.73 11.64
C SER A 38 3.13 5.41 12.93
N SER A 39 3.58 5.88 14.10
CA SER A 39 2.85 5.70 15.35
C SER A 39 1.60 6.58 15.45
N TYR A 40 1.49 7.61 14.60
CA TYR A 40 0.36 8.54 14.61
C TYR A 40 -0.73 8.17 13.61
N THR A 41 -0.58 7.13 12.80
CA THR A 41 -1.58 6.74 11.79
C THR A 41 -2.92 6.35 12.39
N LYS A 42 -2.97 5.93 13.66
CA LYS A 42 -4.20 5.63 14.40
C LYS A 42 -4.76 6.82 15.18
N ASN A 43 -4.14 7.99 15.08
CA ASN A 43 -4.55 9.20 15.78
C ASN A 43 -5.37 10.10 14.85
N ALA A 44 -6.47 10.68 15.33
CA ALA A 44 -7.27 11.64 14.57
C ALA A 44 -6.63 13.04 14.43
N LYS A 45 -5.29 13.14 14.51
CA LYS A 45 -4.53 14.42 14.46
C LYS A 45 -4.00 14.76 13.06
N TYR A 46 -4.51 14.12 12.01
CA TYR A 46 -4.14 14.40 10.63
C TYR A 46 -5.37 14.30 9.73
N ASP A 47 -5.42 15.10 8.66
CA ASP A 47 -6.52 15.06 7.69
C ASP A 47 -6.23 14.09 6.53
N LEU A 48 -4.94 13.91 6.20
CA LEU A 48 -4.49 13.03 5.11
C LEU A 48 -3.14 12.41 5.47
N ALA A 49 -2.90 11.16 5.07
CA ALA A 49 -1.62 10.48 5.24
C ALA A 49 -1.08 9.98 3.90
N PHE A 50 0.22 10.19 3.66
CA PHE A 50 0.90 9.52 2.56
C PHE A 50 1.38 8.16 3.05
N PHE A 51 0.73 7.08 2.63
CA PHE A 51 0.93 5.74 3.17
C PHE A 51 1.13 4.69 2.07
N ALA A 52 1.65 3.52 2.45
CA ALA A 52 1.73 2.37 1.56
C ALA A 52 1.45 1.09 2.33
N TRP A 53 0.62 0.22 1.76
CA TRP A 53 0.47 -1.16 2.21
C TRP A 53 1.38 -2.05 1.36
N VAL A 54 2.02 -3.03 2.01
CA VAL A 54 2.94 -3.97 1.36
C VAL A 54 2.42 -5.39 1.59
N LYS A 55 2.26 -6.16 0.51
CA LYS A 55 1.78 -7.54 0.60
C LYS A 55 2.95 -8.50 0.87
N SER A 56 2.76 -9.38 1.83
CA SER A 56 3.66 -10.50 2.15
C SER A 56 3.02 -11.88 1.92
N ALA A 57 1.72 -11.92 1.61
CA ALA A 57 0.97 -13.14 1.35
C ALA A 57 -0.18 -12.89 0.37
N ILE A 58 -0.66 -13.95 -0.28
CA ILE A 58 -1.71 -13.91 -1.31
C ILE A 58 -3.05 -14.38 -0.72
N LEU A 59 -3.42 -13.86 0.45
CA LEU A 59 -4.70 -14.21 1.06
C LEU A 59 -5.85 -13.61 0.23
N GLN A 60 -6.90 -14.39 -0.05
CA GLN A 60 -8.06 -13.91 -0.81
C GLN A 60 -8.73 -12.69 -0.14
N ARG A 61 -8.70 -12.61 1.20
CA ARG A 61 -9.19 -11.45 1.97
C ARG A 61 -8.20 -10.28 2.05
N GLY A 62 -6.96 -10.50 1.64
CA GLY A 62 -5.83 -9.63 1.98
C GLY A 62 -5.95 -8.21 1.45
N ASN A 63 -6.56 -7.99 0.28
CA ASN A 63 -6.77 -6.65 -0.27
C ASN A 63 -7.82 -5.87 0.51
N VAL A 64 -8.95 -6.52 0.79
CA VAL A 64 -10.06 -5.93 1.54
C VAL A 64 -9.70 -5.71 3.01
N GLY A 65 -8.80 -6.53 3.57
CA GLY A 65 -8.25 -6.39 4.93
C GLY A 65 -7.60 -5.03 5.21
N THR A 66 -7.16 -4.31 4.18
CA THR A 66 -6.68 -2.91 4.28
C THR A 66 -7.71 -2.00 4.96
N TYR A 67 -8.99 -2.22 4.68
CA TYR A 67 -10.11 -1.42 5.18
C TYR A 67 -10.81 -2.07 6.38
N GLN A 68 -10.20 -3.14 6.93
CA GLN A 68 -10.72 -3.90 8.06
C GLN A 68 -9.62 -4.07 9.12
N GLU A 69 -8.73 -5.05 8.98
CA GLU A 69 -7.63 -5.34 9.92
C GLU A 69 -6.55 -4.23 9.99
N GLN A 70 -6.31 -3.55 8.87
CA GLN A 70 -5.26 -2.51 8.73
C GLN A 70 -5.85 -1.11 8.48
N ASN A 71 -7.05 -0.87 9.02
CA ASN A 71 -7.82 0.34 8.84
C ASN A 71 -7.35 1.48 9.77
N TYR A 72 -6.29 2.18 9.36
CA TYR A 72 -5.73 3.30 10.13
C TYR A 72 -6.60 4.57 10.05
N GLN A 73 -7.39 4.69 8.99
CA GLN A 73 -8.24 5.83 8.68
C GLN A 73 -9.63 5.76 9.34
N GLY A 74 -9.98 4.64 9.99
CA GLY A 74 -11.26 4.46 10.67
C GLY A 74 -12.47 4.37 9.74
N TYR A 75 -12.27 4.01 8.48
CA TYR A 75 -13.34 3.89 7.48
C TYR A 75 -14.17 2.62 7.68
N SER A 76 -15.51 2.70 7.61
CA SER A 76 -16.39 1.54 7.69
C SER A 76 -17.47 1.63 6.62
N ASN A 77 -17.78 0.47 6.02
CA ASN A 77 -18.82 0.31 5.03
C ASN A 77 -19.41 -1.11 5.14
N PRO A 78 -20.73 -1.25 5.41
CA PRO A 78 -21.35 -2.56 5.64
C PRO A 78 -21.21 -3.55 4.46
N GLU A 79 -21.17 -3.07 3.22
CA GLU A 79 -21.01 -3.94 2.05
C GLU A 79 -19.57 -4.47 1.96
N ILE A 80 -18.58 -3.63 2.28
CA ILE A 80 -17.17 -4.05 2.34
C ILE A 80 -16.96 -5.05 3.49
N GLU A 81 -17.60 -4.84 4.64
CA GLU A 81 -17.56 -5.79 5.78
C GLU A 81 -18.18 -7.14 5.43
N LYS A 82 -19.29 -7.14 4.71
CA LYS A 82 -19.92 -8.35 4.18
C LYS A 82 -18.99 -9.08 3.20
N ILE A 83 -18.45 -8.37 2.21
CA ILE A 83 -17.50 -8.96 1.25
C ILE A 83 -16.26 -9.51 1.96
N TYR A 84 -15.75 -8.80 2.98
CA TYR A 84 -14.63 -9.26 3.79
C TYR A 84 -14.94 -10.58 4.49
N THR A 85 -16.13 -10.70 5.06
CA THR A 85 -16.61 -11.93 5.71
C THR A 85 -16.72 -13.08 4.71
N GLU A 86 -17.24 -12.84 3.50
CA GLU A 86 -17.31 -13.85 2.44
C GLU A 86 -15.91 -14.33 2.00
N LEU A 87 -14.97 -13.40 1.82
CA LEU A 87 -13.56 -13.70 1.54
C LEU A 87 -12.86 -14.41 2.69
N ASN A 88 -13.44 -14.47 3.89
CA ASN A 88 -12.88 -15.21 5.02
C ASN A 88 -13.58 -16.54 5.27
N GLY A 89 -14.78 -16.76 4.72
CA GLY A 89 -15.64 -17.89 5.07
C GLY A 89 -15.33 -19.19 4.33
N LYS A 90 -15.07 -19.13 3.02
CA LYS A 90 -14.74 -20.32 2.21
C LYS A 90 -13.76 -19.97 1.10
N LEU A 91 -13.06 -20.98 0.56
CA LEU A 91 -12.22 -20.79 -0.62
C LEU A 91 -13.09 -20.45 -1.83
N LEU A 92 -12.68 -19.40 -2.54
CA LEU A 92 -13.33 -18.92 -3.75
C LEU A 92 -12.46 -19.17 -4.98
N THR A 93 -13.08 -19.25 -6.14
CA THR A 93 -12.37 -19.22 -7.42
C THR A 93 -11.76 -17.85 -7.67
N GLN A 94 -10.74 -17.78 -8.53
CA GLN A 94 -10.11 -16.51 -8.89
C GLN A 94 -11.10 -15.50 -9.48
N ALA A 95 -12.09 -15.95 -10.25
CA ALA A 95 -13.13 -15.09 -10.81
C ALA A 95 -14.05 -14.50 -9.72
N GLU A 96 -14.43 -15.31 -8.73
CA GLU A 96 -15.23 -14.87 -7.59
C GLU A 96 -14.48 -13.88 -6.67
N ILE A 97 -13.16 -14.04 -6.55
CA ILE A 97 -12.30 -13.09 -5.82
C ILE A 97 -12.22 -11.77 -6.60
N ALA A 98 -12.00 -11.84 -7.92
CA ALA A 98 -11.91 -10.65 -8.77
C ALA A 98 -13.22 -9.82 -8.77
N ASP A 99 -14.39 -10.48 -8.84
CA ASP A 99 -15.69 -9.81 -8.73
C ASP A 99 -15.86 -9.05 -7.40
N ARG A 100 -15.43 -9.66 -6.28
CA ARG A 100 -15.45 -9.03 -4.96
C ARG A 100 -14.50 -7.84 -4.87
N PHE A 101 -13.30 -7.97 -5.41
CA PHE A 101 -12.36 -6.85 -5.46
C PHE A 101 -12.92 -5.71 -6.31
N LEU A 102 -13.53 -6.00 -7.47
CA LEU A 102 -14.13 -4.97 -8.31
C LEU A 102 -15.23 -4.20 -7.58
N LYS A 103 -16.10 -4.90 -6.82
CA LYS A 103 -17.15 -4.27 -6.00
C LYS A 103 -16.55 -3.36 -4.92
N VAL A 104 -15.56 -3.86 -4.17
CA VAL A 104 -14.88 -3.09 -3.13
C VAL A 104 -14.19 -1.86 -3.71
N GLU A 105 -13.39 -2.02 -4.78
CA GLU A 105 -12.71 -0.89 -5.44
C GLU A 105 -13.70 0.14 -6.00
N THR A 106 -14.84 -0.30 -6.54
CA THR A 106 -15.89 0.62 -7.02
C THR A 106 -16.44 1.48 -5.89
N ILE A 107 -16.70 0.89 -4.71
CA ILE A 107 -17.15 1.62 -3.53
C ILE A 107 -16.09 2.62 -3.07
N LEU A 108 -14.85 2.15 -2.90
CA LEU A 108 -13.73 2.97 -2.40
C LEU A 108 -13.43 4.16 -3.30
N MET A 109 -13.47 3.96 -4.62
CA MET A 109 -13.27 5.03 -5.60
C MET A 109 -14.44 6.02 -5.61
N LYS A 110 -15.68 5.52 -5.51
CA LYS A 110 -16.87 6.39 -5.44
C LYS A 110 -16.87 7.25 -4.17
N GLU A 111 -16.41 6.71 -3.06
CA GLU A 111 -16.38 7.39 -1.76
C GLU A 111 -15.05 8.13 -1.49
N ALA A 112 -14.11 8.10 -2.44
CA ALA A 112 -12.81 8.76 -2.36
C ALA A 112 -12.02 8.45 -1.06
N VAL A 113 -12.09 7.20 -0.59
CA VAL A 113 -11.50 6.77 0.69
C VAL A 113 -9.97 6.81 0.68
N SER A 114 -9.38 6.51 -0.47
CA SER A 114 -7.94 6.61 -0.70
C SER A 114 -7.67 6.99 -2.15
N LEU A 115 -6.50 7.57 -2.41
CA LEU A 115 -6.05 7.94 -3.74
C LEU A 115 -4.77 7.15 -4.07
N PRO A 116 -4.86 6.06 -4.87
CA PRO A 116 -3.68 5.36 -5.34
C PRO A 116 -2.82 6.26 -6.23
N ILE A 117 -1.54 6.45 -5.90
CA ILE A 117 -0.62 7.30 -6.67
C ILE A 117 0.32 6.47 -7.55
N PHE A 118 0.96 5.45 -6.97
CA PHE A 118 1.88 4.56 -7.69
C PHE A 118 2.04 3.23 -6.95
N GLN A 119 2.55 2.22 -7.66
CA GLN A 119 3.14 1.04 -7.03
C GLN A 119 4.63 1.27 -6.84
N HIS A 120 5.14 1.01 -5.63
CA HIS A 120 6.54 1.32 -5.32
C HIS A 120 7.47 0.38 -6.10
N PRO A 121 8.43 0.89 -6.88
CA PRO A 121 9.37 0.04 -7.57
C PRO A 121 10.35 -0.60 -6.57
N ALA A 122 10.65 -1.88 -6.75
CA ALA A 122 11.78 -2.52 -6.10
C ALA A 122 13.02 -2.39 -6.99
N VAL A 123 14.15 -1.97 -6.42
CA VAL A 123 15.44 -1.90 -7.11
C VAL A 123 16.42 -2.81 -6.40
N ASN A 124 16.85 -3.86 -7.08
CA ASN A 124 17.83 -4.82 -6.56
C ASN A 124 19.08 -4.77 -7.44
N GLY A 125 20.24 -4.59 -6.81
CA GLY A 125 21.54 -4.70 -7.47
C GLY A 125 22.18 -6.04 -7.12
N VAL A 126 22.54 -6.82 -8.13
CA VAL A 126 23.28 -8.08 -7.96
C VAL A 126 24.53 -8.07 -8.84
N SER A 127 25.56 -8.80 -8.43
CA SER A 127 26.75 -9.01 -9.26
C SER A 127 26.35 -9.69 -10.57
N SER A 128 26.94 -9.29 -11.69
CA SER A 128 26.73 -9.97 -12.99
C SER A 128 27.20 -11.42 -13.01
N LYS A 129 27.97 -11.86 -12.00
CA LYS A 129 28.38 -13.26 -11.80
C LYS A 129 27.33 -14.09 -11.06
N LEU A 130 26.41 -13.46 -10.34
CA LEU A 130 25.37 -14.15 -9.56
C LEU A 130 24.15 -14.40 -10.47
N MET A 131 23.91 -15.66 -10.77
CA MET A 131 22.84 -16.13 -11.63
C MET A 131 21.69 -16.69 -10.81
N GLY A 132 20.51 -16.85 -11.43
CA GLY A 132 19.34 -17.47 -10.80
C GLY A 132 18.51 -16.53 -9.91
N VAL A 133 18.87 -15.26 -9.79
CA VAL A 133 18.10 -14.27 -9.02
C VAL A 133 16.79 -13.94 -9.72
N ALA A 134 15.65 -14.15 -9.05
CA ALA A 134 14.33 -13.82 -9.58
C ALA A 134 13.61 -12.79 -8.68
N PRO A 135 12.89 -11.80 -9.23
CA PRO A 135 12.11 -10.86 -8.43
C PRO A 135 10.89 -11.54 -7.78
N SER A 136 10.61 -11.22 -6.51
CA SER A 136 9.39 -11.66 -5.83
C SER A 136 8.27 -10.64 -5.98
N PRO A 137 7.02 -11.06 -6.27
CA PRO A 137 5.85 -10.20 -6.21
C PRO A 137 5.42 -9.82 -4.78
N LEU A 138 5.99 -10.46 -3.75
CA LEU A 138 5.70 -10.25 -2.34
C LEU A 138 6.94 -9.74 -1.58
N SER A 139 6.74 -8.95 -0.54
CA SER A 139 7.83 -8.54 0.35
C SER A 139 8.22 -9.69 1.30
N PRO A 140 9.53 -9.96 1.52
CA PRO A 140 10.68 -9.28 0.92
C PRO A 140 10.91 -9.62 -0.57
N ASN A 141 11.22 -8.61 -1.39
CA ASN A 141 11.14 -8.71 -2.86
C ASN A 141 12.29 -9.44 -3.58
N LEU A 142 13.30 -9.97 -2.86
CA LEU A 142 14.53 -10.50 -3.47
C LEU A 142 14.90 -11.93 -3.06
N VAL A 143 15.01 -12.22 -1.76
CA VAL A 143 15.64 -13.47 -1.27
C VAL A 143 14.71 -14.69 -1.23
N TRP A 144 13.56 -14.64 -1.91
CA TRP A 144 12.56 -15.71 -1.89
C TRP A 144 13.04 -17.00 -2.58
N ASN A 145 13.91 -16.86 -3.59
CA ASN A 145 14.42 -17.97 -4.40
C ASN A 145 15.93 -18.20 -4.23
N LEU A 146 16.47 -17.90 -3.04
CA LEU A 146 17.90 -18.02 -2.75
C LEU A 146 18.50 -19.39 -3.13
N TRP A 147 17.70 -20.46 -3.02
CA TRP A 147 18.08 -21.83 -3.36
C TRP A 147 18.42 -22.03 -4.85
N ASP A 148 17.92 -21.17 -5.72
CA ASP A 148 18.20 -21.21 -7.17
C ASP A 148 19.45 -20.40 -7.54
N TRP A 149 20.06 -19.70 -6.59
CA TRP A 149 21.15 -18.79 -6.87
C TRP A 149 22.47 -19.55 -6.99
N TYR A 150 23.28 -19.19 -7.98
CA TYR A 150 24.62 -19.77 -8.16
C TYR A 150 25.57 -18.77 -8.81
N PHE A 151 26.86 -18.93 -8.57
CA PHE A 151 27.87 -18.13 -9.26
C PHE A 151 28.25 -18.80 -10.58
N LYS A 152 28.23 -18.02 -11.66
CA LYS A 152 28.83 -18.42 -12.93
C LYS A 152 30.34 -18.60 -12.72
N ALA A 153 30.85 -19.78 -13.10
CA ALA A 153 32.28 -20.09 -13.12
C ALA A 153 33.05 -19.11 -14.04
#